data_AF-A0A7C2LF67-F1
#
_entry.id   AF-A0A7C2LF67-F1
#
_cell.length_a   1.000
_cell.length_b   1.000
_cell.length_c   1.000
_cell.angle_alpha   90.00
_cell.angle_beta   90.00
_cell.angle_gamma   90.00
#
_symmetry.space_group_name_H-M   'P 1'
#
loop_
_entity.id
_entity.type
_entity.pdbx_description
1 polymer ?
#
loop_
_entity_poly.entity_id
_entity_poly.type
_entity_poly.pdbx_seq_one_letter_code
_entity_poly.pdbx_strand_id
1 'polypeptide(L)'
;MAEALKHADLLILRIGFDWNNPPKNKRALAAFQAATLIELEDAPVDVATLYRGDAWNWGGLFYRDGAPGKPFYVWVAYRRLVEGAKRLEASVVRLEPGAARGLRVLAGLGGDGVLRLLVANYADEEVAYEVEAEGYALQRVLVLDEKSDLSEAGACEGGICVIGPYAVHLVELARR
;
A
#
# COMPACT_ATOMS: atom_id res chain seq x y z
N MET A 1 -30.11 28.44 -8.93
CA MET A 1 -29.26 27.44 -9.61
C MET A 1 -27.95 28.13 -9.96
N ALA A 2 -26.87 27.77 -9.28
CA ALA A 2 -25.52 28.07 -9.70
C ALA A 2 -24.72 26.79 -9.47
N GLU A 3 -24.50 26.06 -10.56
CA GLU A 3 -23.65 24.89 -10.61
C GLU A 3 -22.22 25.38 -10.45
N ALA A 4 -21.61 25.05 -9.30
CA ALA A 4 -20.22 25.36 -9.06
C ALA A 4 -19.38 24.54 -10.05
N LEU A 5 -18.77 25.23 -11.02
CA LEU A 5 -17.70 24.69 -11.83
C LEU A 5 -16.65 24.09 -10.88
N LYS A 6 -16.53 22.76 -10.86
CA LYS A 6 -15.30 22.13 -10.38
C LYS A 6 -14.22 22.46 -11.40
N HIS A 7 -13.38 23.44 -11.09
CA HIS A 7 -12.07 23.52 -11.73
C HIS A 7 -11.36 22.20 -11.43
N ALA A 8 -11.13 21.38 -12.45
CA ALA A 8 -10.26 20.22 -12.33
C ALA A 8 -8.83 20.75 -12.24
N ASP A 9 -8.33 20.89 -11.02
CA ASP A 9 -6.93 21.21 -10.75
C ASP A 9 -6.11 19.93 -10.96
N LEU A 10 -5.71 19.65 -12.21
CA LEU A 10 -4.85 18.51 -12.53
C LEU A 10 -3.49 18.67 -11.83
N LEU A 11 -3.32 18.02 -10.69
CA LEU A 11 -2.05 17.95 -9.97
C LEU A 11 -1.28 16.69 -10.39
N ILE A 12 -0.31 16.84 -11.32
CA ILE A 12 0.61 15.77 -11.70
C ILE A 12 1.75 15.70 -10.67
N LEU A 13 1.71 14.70 -9.80
CA LEU A 13 2.81 14.44 -8.87
C LEU A 13 3.80 13.43 -9.47
N ARG A 14 5.06 13.87 -9.59
CA ARG A 14 6.18 13.01 -9.91
C ARG A 14 6.90 12.63 -8.62
N ILE A 15 6.80 11.37 -8.23
CA ILE A 15 7.53 10.83 -7.08
C ILE A 15 9.00 10.68 -7.50
N GLY A 16 9.85 11.64 -7.06
CA GLY A 16 11.29 11.67 -7.31
C GLY A 16 12.09 11.35 -6.05
N PHE A 17 13.33 10.90 -6.24
CA PHE A 17 14.27 10.58 -5.15
C PHE A 17 15.53 11.44 -5.26
N ASP A 18 16.34 11.48 -4.20
CA ASP A 18 17.69 12.05 -4.29
C ASP A 18 18.49 11.30 -5.36
N TRP A 19 18.92 12.04 -6.38
CA TRP A 19 19.64 11.51 -7.53
C TRP A 19 21.07 11.10 -7.19
N ASN A 20 21.63 11.63 -6.10
CA ASN A 20 22.96 11.29 -5.65
C ASN A 20 23.00 9.96 -4.90
N ASN A 21 21.86 9.51 -4.37
CA ASN A 21 21.73 8.23 -3.68
C ASN A 21 20.33 7.62 -3.88
N PRO A 22 19.99 7.20 -5.11
CA PRO A 22 18.62 6.80 -5.40
C PRO A 22 18.31 5.43 -4.76
N PRO A 23 17.08 5.24 -4.25
CA PRO A 23 16.69 3.97 -3.65
C PRO A 23 16.68 2.87 -4.71
N LYS A 24 17.28 1.74 -4.35
CA LYS A 24 17.27 0.51 -5.15
C LYS A 24 15.87 -0.11 -5.10
N ASN A 25 15.57 -1.01 -6.05
CA ASN A 25 14.28 -1.71 -6.20
C ASN A 25 14.03 -2.73 -5.06
N LYS A 26 14.04 -2.25 -3.81
CA LYS A 26 14.00 -3.01 -2.56
C LYS A 26 12.75 -2.69 -1.75
N ARG A 27 12.54 -3.44 -0.66
CA ARG A 27 11.38 -3.32 0.23
C ARG A 27 11.13 -1.90 0.77
N ALA A 28 12.18 -1.13 1.09
CA ALA A 28 12.03 0.27 1.54
C ALA A 28 11.36 1.17 0.51
N LEU A 29 11.75 1.03 -0.77
CA LEU A 29 11.10 1.77 -1.86
C LEU A 29 9.65 1.31 -2.05
N ALA A 30 9.39 0.00 -1.94
CA ALA A 30 8.05 -0.56 -2.02
C ALA A 30 7.13 -0.01 -0.92
N ALA A 31 7.54 -0.08 0.35
CA ALA A 31 6.78 0.45 1.47
C ALA A 31 6.54 1.96 1.36
N PHE A 32 7.53 2.73 0.92
CA PHE A 32 7.37 4.16 0.65
C PHE A 32 6.36 4.43 -0.47
N GLN A 33 6.42 3.70 -1.59
CA GLN A 33 5.45 3.84 -2.67
C GLN A 33 4.04 3.46 -2.21
N ALA A 34 3.89 2.38 -1.45
CA ALA A 34 2.59 1.98 -0.91
C ALA A 34 2.00 3.07 0.01
N ALA A 35 2.81 3.57 0.95
CA ALA A 35 2.40 4.67 1.83
C ALA A 35 2.04 5.93 1.03
N THR A 36 2.82 6.28 0.00
CA THR A 36 2.53 7.42 -0.86
C THR A 36 1.21 7.25 -1.61
N LEU A 37 0.98 6.07 -2.21
CA LEU A 37 -0.29 5.78 -2.90
C LEU A 37 -1.48 5.86 -1.95
N ILE A 38 -1.35 5.38 -0.71
CA ILE A 38 -2.38 5.49 0.32
C ILE A 38 -2.70 6.97 0.61
N GLU A 39 -1.68 7.80 0.84
CA GLU A 39 -1.88 9.24 1.12
C GLU A 39 -2.49 10.00 -0.07
N LEU A 40 -2.17 9.57 -1.30
CA LEU A 40 -2.69 10.21 -2.51
C LEU A 40 -4.20 9.97 -2.71
N GLU A 41 -4.76 8.90 -2.17
CA GLU A 41 -6.22 8.63 -2.24
C GLU A 41 -7.05 9.67 -1.48
N ASP A 42 -6.47 10.28 -0.44
CA ASP A 42 -7.12 11.36 0.32
C ASP A 42 -6.66 12.76 -0.11
N ALA A 43 -5.77 12.84 -1.12
CA ALA A 43 -5.30 14.09 -1.69
C ALA A 43 -6.18 14.53 -2.88
N PRO A 44 -6.25 15.84 -3.21
CA PRO A 44 -6.97 16.34 -4.38
C PRO A 44 -6.16 16.08 -5.67
N VAL A 45 -5.85 14.81 -5.96
CA VAL A 45 -5.14 14.39 -7.18
C VAL A 45 -6.07 13.57 -8.06
N ASP A 46 -6.20 13.96 -9.32
CA ASP A 46 -6.95 13.17 -10.30
C ASP A 46 -6.09 12.04 -10.90
N VAL A 47 -4.79 12.30 -11.06
CA VAL A 47 -3.85 11.36 -11.70
C VAL A 47 -2.49 11.40 -11.01
N ALA A 48 -2.03 10.25 -10.54
CA ALA A 48 -0.67 10.04 -10.06
C ALA A 48 0.08 9.09 -10.99
N THR A 49 1.29 9.45 -11.42
CA THR A 49 2.13 8.62 -12.30
C THR A 49 3.45 8.28 -11.65
N LEU A 50 3.85 7.01 -11.71
CA LEU A 50 5.21 6.63 -11.37
C LEU A 50 6.19 7.16 -12.41
N TYR A 51 7.28 7.78 -11.95
CA TYR A 51 8.27 8.36 -12.85
C TYR A 51 8.89 7.35 -13.83
N ARG A 52 9.16 6.11 -13.40
CA ARG A 52 9.70 5.06 -14.28
C ARG A 52 9.15 3.68 -13.96
N GLY A 53 8.64 3.01 -15.00
CA GLY A 53 8.18 1.63 -14.99
C GLY A 53 9.14 0.65 -15.68
N ASP A 54 10.41 1.02 -15.85
CA ASP A 54 11.39 0.27 -16.65
C ASP A 54 12.28 -0.67 -15.80
N ALA A 55 13.26 -1.30 -16.47
CA ALA A 55 14.23 -2.23 -15.92
C ALA A 55 15.47 -1.56 -15.30
N TRP A 56 15.38 -0.26 -14.99
CA TRP A 56 16.51 0.47 -14.45
C TRP A 56 16.74 0.12 -12.98
N ASN A 57 18.01 0.03 -12.58
CA ASN A 57 18.41 -0.46 -11.25
C ASN A 57 18.15 0.51 -10.09
N TRP A 58 17.64 1.71 -10.38
CA TRP A 58 17.22 2.69 -9.40
C TRP A 58 15.85 3.27 -9.76
N GLY A 59 14.88 3.11 -8.85
CA GLY A 59 13.50 3.57 -9.03
C GLY A 59 12.70 2.86 -10.12
N GLY A 60 13.23 1.81 -10.77
CA GLY A 60 12.52 1.02 -11.77
C GLY A 60 11.60 -0.02 -11.12
N LEU A 61 10.66 -0.56 -11.89
CA LEU A 61 9.79 -1.66 -11.44
C LEU A 61 10.43 -3.03 -11.68
N PHE A 62 11.37 -3.13 -12.61
CA PHE A 62 11.98 -4.39 -13.03
C PHE A 62 13.50 -4.36 -12.86
N TYR A 63 14.10 -5.54 -12.75
CA TYR A 63 15.53 -5.74 -12.89
C TYR A 63 15.93 -5.82 -14.37
N ARG A 64 17.24 -5.77 -14.65
CA ARG A 64 17.78 -5.74 -16.02
C ARG A 64 17.40 -6.97 -16.86
N ASP A 65 17.17 -8.10 -16.22
CA ASP A 65 16.70 -9.35 -16.83
C ASP A 65 15.17 -9.39 -17.05
N GLY A 66 14.46 -8.31 -16.69
CA GLY A 66 13.01 -8.19 -16.80
C GLY A 66 12.25 -8.77 -15.61
N ALA A 67 12.92 -9.35 -14.61
CA ALA A 67 12.24 -9.85 -13.42
C ALA A 67 11.63 -8.68 -12.61
N PRO A 68 10.45 -8.84 -12.02
CA PRO A 68 9.85 -7.79 -11.19
C PRO A 68 10.67 -7.54 -9.91
N GLY A 69 10.86 -6.27 -9.56
CA GLY A 69 11.38 -5.85 -8.26
C GLY A 69 10.28 -5.66 -7.23
N LYS A 70 10.63 -5.42 -5.96
CA LYS A 70 9.65 -5.20 -4.89
C LYS A 70 8.62 -4.10 -5.21
N PRO A 71 8.99 -2.95 -5.79
CA PRO A 71 8.02 -1.92 -6.16
C PRO A 71 6.91 -2.40 -7.09
N PHE A 72 7.21 -3.30 -8.05
CA PHE A 72 6.20 -3.84 -8.97
C PHE A 72 5.01 -4.46 -8.23
N TYR A 73 5.29 -5.22 -7.18
CA TYR A 73 4.27 -5.91 -6.40
C TYR A 73 3.39 -4.96 -5.59
N VAL A 74 3.87 -3.76 -5.26
CA VAL A 74 3.03 -2.71 -4.66
C VAL A 74 1.95 -2.25 -5.63
N TRP A 75 2.31 -2.01 -6.89
CA TRP A 75 1.34 -1.63 -7.92
C TRP A 75 0.34 -2.74 -8.20
N VAL A 76 0.76 -4.00 -8.14
CA VAL A 76 -0.14 -5.16 -8.20
C VAL A 76 -1.11 -5.17 -7.01
N ALA A 77 -0.60 -4.98 -5.79
CA ALA A 77 -1.43 -4.96 -4.58
C ALA A 77 -2.43 -3.79 -4.59
N TYR A 78 -1.96 -2.59 -4.93
CA TYR A 78 -2.77 -1.39 -5.03
C TYR A 78 -3.85 -1.53 -6.10
N ARG A 79 -3.50 -2.02 -7.31
CA ARG A 79 -4.49 -2.32 -8.36
C ARG A 79 -5.58 -3.27 -7.86
N ARG A 80 -5.22 -4.36 -7.18
CA ARG A 80 -6.19 -5.32 -6.62
C ARG A 80 -7.12 -4.69 -5.59
N LEU A 81 -6.67 -3.65 -4.88
CA LEU A 81 -7.49 -2.93 -3.92
C LEU A 81 -8.45 -1.96 -4.59
N VAL A 82 -8.00 -1.18 -5.58
CA VAL A 82 -8.78 -0.05 -6.14
C VAL A 82 -9.63 -0.43 -7.37
N GLU A 83 -9.21 -1.42 -8.16
CA GLU A 83 -9.87 -1.75 -9.42
C GLU A 83 -11.28 -2.33 -9.17
N GLY A 84 -12.30 -1.54 -9.53
CA GLY A 84 -13.71 -1.93 -9.36
C GLY A 84 -14.18 -1.99 -7.90
N ALA A 85 -13.42 -1.41 -6.97
CA ALA A 85 -13.76 -1.42 -5.55
C ALA A 85 -14.46 -0.14 -5.11
N LYS A 86 -15.36 -0.27 -4.14
CA LYS A 86 -15.88 0.87 -3.37
C LYS A 86 -14.86 1.23 -2.29
N ARG A 87 -14.22 2.41 -2.39
CA ARG A 87 -13.34 2.95 -1.35
C ARG A 87 -14.09 3.03 -0.02
N LEU A 88 -13.48 2.52 1.05
CA LEU A 88 -13.95 2.68 2.43
C LEU A 88 -12.99 3.54 3.25
N GLU A 89 -13.54 4.31 4.18
CA GLU A 89 -12.72 4.99 5.17
C GLU A 89 -11.97 3.95 6.04
N ALA A 90 -10.68 4.19 6.23
CA ALA A 90 -9.84 3.39 7.11
C ALA A 90 -8.88 4.30 7.84
N SER A 91 -8.67 4.03 9.13
CA SER A 91 -7.77 4.82 9.97
C SER A 91 -6.96 3.91 10.88
N VAL A 92 -5.77 4.35 11.25
CA VAL A 92 -4.94 3.70 12.26
C VAL A 92 -5.21 4.37 13.60
N VAL A 93 -5.84 3.64 14.52
CA VAL A 93 -5.98 4.07 15.92
C VAL A 93 -4.74 3.61 16.68
N ARG A 94 -3.91 4.56 17.13
CA ARG A 94 -2.70 4.26 17.89
C ARG A 94 -3.04 4.10 19.37
N LEU A 95 -2.74 2.93 19.91
CA LEU A 95 -2.98 2.63 21.32
C LEU A 95 -1.83 3.12 22.22
N GLU A 96 -0.59 3.18 21.72
CA GLU A 96 0.58 3.58 22.50
C GLU A 96 1.32 4.81 21.92
N PRO A 97 1.73 5.78 22.77
CA PRO A 97 2.60 6.88 22.36
C PRO A 97 3.93 6.34 21.81
N GLY A 98 4.18 6.56 20.52
CA GLY A 98 5.39 6.09 19.84
C GLY A 98 5.16 4.89 18.91
N ALA A 99 4.01 4.23 18.97
CA ALA A 99 3.63 3.20 18.00
C ALA A 99 3.70 3.76 16.56
N ALA A 100 4.33 2.98 15.67
CA ALA A 100 4.98 3.44 14.44
C ALA A 100 4.30 4.60 13.71
N ARG A 101 5.03 5.71 13.61
CA ARG A 101 4.69 6.84 12.71
C ARG A 101 4.55 6.39 11.25
N GLY A 102 5.13 5.24 10.89
CA GLY A 102 5.21 4.69 9.55
C GLY A 102 4.02 3.86 9.06
N LEU A 103 3.03 3.55 9.90
CA LEU A 103 1.92 2.71 9.45
C LEU A 103 0.89 3.54 8.66
N ARG A 104 0.48 3.05 7.49
CA ARG A 104 -0.60 3.59 6.66
C ARG A 104 -1.52 2.48 6.21
N VAL A 105 -2.81 2.81 6.06
CA VAL A 105 -3.84 1.87 5.64
C VAL A 105 -4.76 2.50 4.63
N LEU A 106 -5.13 1.73 3.61
CA LEU A 106 -6.20 2.05 2.66
C LEU A 106 -7.14 0.85 2.59
N ALA A 107 -8.43 1.12 2.43
CA ALA A 107 -9.46 0.08 2.35
C ALA A 107 -10.34 0.21 1.11
N GLY A 108 -10.67 -0.94 0.52
CA GLY A 108 -11.60 -1.06 -0.60
C GLY A 108 -12.44 -2.32 -0.48
N LEU A 109 -13.75 -2.19 -0.74
CA LEU A 109 -14.66 -3.32 -0.88
C LEU A 109 -14.82 -3.67 -2.37
N GLY A 110 -14.29 -4.82 -2.77
CA GLY A 110 -14.41 -5.30 -4.15
C GLY A 110 -15.85 -5.71 -4.51
N GLY A 111 -16.16 -5.73 -5.81
CA GLY A 111 -17.43 -6.26 -6.32
C GLY A 111 -17.64 -7.76 -6.05
N ASP A 112 -16.56 -8.47 -5.68
CA ASP A 112 -16.55 -9.85 -5.21
C ASP A 112 -16.98 -9.99 -3.73
N GLY A 113 -17.24 -8.88 -3.03
CA GLY A 113 -17.59 -8.86 -1.61
C GLY A 113 -16.38 -9.06 -0.69
N VAL A 114 -15.15 -9.07 -1.22
CA VAL A 114 -13.93 -9.15 -0.42
C VAL A 114 -13.52 -7.74 -0.01
N LEU A 115 -13.36 -7.54 1.30
CA LEU A 115 -12.80 -6.32 1.87
C LEU A 115 -11.28 -6.44 1.85
N ARG A 116 -10.60 -5.49 1.19
CA ARG A 116 -9.15 -5.45 1.06
C ARG A 116 -8.58 -4.27 1.83
N LEU A 117 -7.55 -4.52 2.63
CA LEU A 117 -6.75 -3.49 3.28
C LEU A 117 -5.32 -3.55 2.75
N LEU A 118 -4.83 -2.44 2.22
CA LEU A 118 -3.41 -2.26 1.92
C LEU A 118 -2.77 -1.59 3.14
N VAL A 119 -1.99 -2.34 3.90
CA VAL A 119 -1.28 -1.86 5.08
C VAL A 119 0.20 -1.72 4.73
N ALA A 120 0.73 -0.51 4.85
CA ALA A 120 2.14 -0.22 4.58
C ALA A 120 2.84 0.21 5.88
N ASN A 121 3.97 -0.43 6.19
CA ASN A 121 4.88 0.03 7.23
C ASN A 121 6.14 0.60 6.58
N TYR A 122 6.22 1.93 6.45
CA TYR A 122 7.41 2.59 5.90
C TYR A 122 8.47 2.96 6.96
N ALA A 123 8.28 2.56 8.22
CA ALA A 123 9.27 2.72 9.28
C ALA A 123 10.29 1.57 9.29
N ASP A 124 11.36 1.75 10.07
CA ASP A 124 12.43 0.78 10.33
C ASP A 124 12.17 -0.12 11.54
N GLU A 125 10.99 -0.04 12.13
CA GLU A 125 10.55 -0.86 13.26
C GLU A 125 9.41 -1.81 12.88
N GLU A 126 9.33 -2.95 13.55
CA GLU A 126 8.20 -3.88 13.44
C GLU A 126 6.98 -3.37 14.19
N VAL A 127 5.79 -3.70 13.69
CA VAL A 127 4.51 -3.26 14.25
C VAL A 127 3.54 -4.43 14.35
N ALA A 128 2.95 -4.61 15.52
CA ALA A 128 1.75 -5.44 15.68
C ALA A 128 0.50 -4.59 15.47
N TYR A 129 -0.48 -5.11 14.73
CA TYR A 129 -1.77 -4.45 14.52
C TYR A 129 -2.90 -5.48 14.49
N GLU A 130 -4.09 -5.02 14.88
CA GLU A 130 -5.33 -5.77 14.75
C GLU A 130 -6.22 -5.12 13.69
N VAL A 131 -7.10 -5.91 13.08
CA VAL A 131 -8.06 -5.41 12.10
C VAL A 131 -9.47 -5.55 12.66
N GLU A 132 -10.11 -4.41 12.89
CA GLU A 132 -11.51 -4.33 13.24
C GLU A 132 -12.34 -3.95 12.00
N ALA A 133 -13.16 -4.88 11.53
CA ALA A 133 -14.10 -4.66 10.43
C ALA A 133 -15.42 -5.38 10.72
N GLU A 134 -16.49 -4.62 10.94
CA GLU A 134 -17.79 -5.16 11.32
C GLU A 134 -18.35 -6.11 10.25
N GLY A 135 -18.69 -7.34 10.66
CA GLY A 135 -19.24 -8.36 9.76
C GLY A 135 -18.21 -9.01 8.84
N TYR A 136 -16.92 -8.75 9.01
CA TYR A 136 -15.84 -9.37 8.24
C TYR A 136 -14.87 -10.16 9.13
N ALA A 137 -14.26 -11.20 8.57
CA ALA A 137 -13.22 -12.00 9.21
C ALA A 137 -12.00 -12.07 8.30
N LEU A 138 -10.82 -12.09 8.92
CA LEU A 138 -9.56 -12.28 8.21
C LEU A 138 -9.59 -13.61 7.43
N GLN A 139 -9.39 -13.55 6.13
CA GLN A 139 -9.31 -14.72 5.26
C GLN A 139 -7.85 -15.09 4.99
N ARG A 140 -7.04 -14.11 4.55
CA ARG A 140 -5.61 -14.29 4.28
C ARG A 140 -4.87 -12.97 4.26
N VAL A 141 -3.54 -13.06 4.31
CA VAL A 141 -2.64 -11.92 4.13
C VAL A 141 -1.58 -12.24 3.09
N LEU A 142 -1.48 -11.38 2.08
CA LEU A 142 -0.37 -11.41 1.13
C LEU A 142 0.71 -10.44 1.60
N VAL A 143 1.92 -10.94 1.78
CA VAL A 143 3.05 -10.20 2.35
C VAL A 143 4.06 -9.85 1.27
N LEU A 144 4.50 -8.59 1.30
CA LEU A 144 5.65 -8.08 0.58
C LEU A 144 6.67 -7.59 1.62
N ASP A 145 7.79 -8.29 1.69
CA ASP A 145 8.92 -7.97 2.57
C ASP A 145 10.24 -8.33 1.87
N GLU A 146 11.31 -8.61 2.60
CA GLU A 146 12.56 -9.07 1.98
C GLU A 146 12.42 -10.43 1.28
N LYS A 147 11.67 -11.36 1.87
CA LYS A 147 11.58 -12.77 1.47
C LYS A 147 10.39 -13.06 0.56
N SER A 148 9.38 -12.21 0.60
CA SER A 148 8.06 -12.44 0.00
C SER A 148 7.76 -11.36 -1.02
N ASP A 149 7.21 -11.78 -2.15
CA ASP A 149 6.86 -10.95 -3.31
C ASP A 149 5.32 -10.92 -3.47
N LEU A 150 4.63 -10.35 -2.48
CA LEU A 150 3.16 -10.36 -2.37
C LEU A 150 2.60 -11.79 -2.42
N SER A 151 3.16 -12.66 -1.60
CA SER A 151 2.75 -14.06 -1.46
C SER A 151 2.05 -14.29 -0.12
N GLU A 152 1.18 -15.28 -0.07
CA GLU A 152 0.49 -15.65 1.17
C GLU A 152 1.49 -16.10 2.24
N ALA A 153 1.38 -15.55 3.44
CA ALA A 153 2.21 -15.91 4.58
C ALA A 153 1.40 -15.84 5.88
N GLY A 154 1.80 -16.64 6.87
CA GLY A 154 1.24 -16.62 8.22
C GLY A 154 1.70 -15.39 9.00
N ALA A 155 1.26 -14.20 8.58
CA ALA A 155 1.61 -12.93 9.19
C ALA A 155 0.70 -12.56 10.38
N CYS A 156 -0.40 -13.30 10.56
CA CYS A 156 -1.35 -13.06 11.63
C CYS A 156 -1.66 -14.35 12.39
N GLU A 157 -1.68 -14.25 13.71
CA GLU A 157 -2.01 -15.32 14.63
C GLU A 157 -2.94 -14.76 15.72
N GLY A 158 -4.04 -15.47 16.00
CA GLY A 158 -4.99 -15.04 17.04
C GLY A 158 -5.67 -13.69 16.78
N GLY A 159 -5.74 -13.22 15.52
CA GLY A 159 -6.31 -11.91 15.16
C GLY A 159 -5.31 -10.76 15.17
N ILE A 160 -4.08 -10.99 15.64
CA ILE A 160 -2.99 -10.02 15.66
C ILE A 160 -2.08 -10.28 14.47
N CYS A 161 -1.85 -9.25 13.67
CA CYS A 161 -0.92 -9.28 12.54
C CYS A 161 0.39 -8.57 12.89
N VAL A 162 1.52 -9.11 12.44
CA VAL A 162 2.84 -8.50 12.65
C VAL A 162 3.43 -8.10 11.30
N ILE A 163 3.68 -6.80 11.11
CA ILE A 163 4.29 -6.24 9.91
C ILE A 163 5.69 -5.74 10.21
N GLY A 164 6.67 -6.35 9.57
CA GLY A 164 8.08 -5.98 9.70
C GLY A 164 8.40 -4.59 9.14
N PRO A 165 9.63 -4.12 9.35
CA PRO A 165 10.08 -2.84 8.82
C PRO A 165 10.12 -2.84 7.31
N TYR A 166 9.66 -1.74 6.70
CA TYR A 166 9.61 -1.57 5.25
C TYR A 166 8.83 -2.67 4.52
N ALA A 167 7.75 -3.18 5.11
CA ALA A 167 6.91 -4.21 4.55
C ALA A 167 5.52 -3.67 4.14
N VAL A 168 4.83 -4.44 3.32
CA VAL A 168 3.47 -4.16 2.86
C VAL A 168 2.63 -5.43 2.98
N HIS A 169 1.46 -5.33 3.58
CA HIS A 169 0.47 -6.39 3.63
C HIS A 169 -0.74 -6.00 2.78
N LEU A 170 -1.20 -6.92 1.94
CA LEU A 170 -2.55 -6.88 1.39
C LEU A 170 -3.39 -7.89 2.17
N VAL A 171 -4.20 -7.37 3.09
CA VAL A 171 -5.09 -8.14 3.95
C VAL A 171 -6.42 -8.31 3.25
N GLU A 172 -6.89 -9.55 3.11
CA GLU A 172 -8.20 -9.85 2.55
C GLU A 172 -9.12 -10.39 3.65
N LEU A 173 -10.29 -9.78 3.76
CA LEU A 173 -11.34 -10.16 4.69
C LEU A 173 -12.59 -10.58 3.93
N ALA A 174 -13.23 -11.66 4.39
CA ALA A 174 -14.48 -12.17 3.86
C ALA A 174 -15.62 -11.88 4.83
N ARG A 175 -16.83 -11.73 4.29
CA ARG A 175 -18.05 -11.53 5.09
C ARG A 175 -18.32 -12.77 5.96
N ARG A 176 -18.65 -12.54 7.23
CA ARG A 176 -19.08 -13.58 8.18
C ARG A 176 -20.52 -14.03 7.91
#